data_AF-A0A942LW59-F1
#
_entry.id   AF-A0A942LW59-F1
#
_cell.length_a   1.000
_cell.length_b   1.000
_cell.length_c   1.000
_cell.angle_alpha   90.00
_cell.angle_beta   90.00
_cell.angle_gamma   90.00
#
_symmetry.space_group_name_H-M   'P 1'
#
loop_
_entity.id
_entity.type
_entity.pdbx_description
1 polymer ?
#
loop_
_entity_poly.entity_id
_entity_poly.type
_entity_poly.pdbx_seq_one_letter_code
_entity_poly.pdbx_strand_id
1 'polypeptide(L)'
;MKTNSLKVPESMQAVYDEITAVSDAFCKEHLNEEYAGMARKMAATLARKRPSPLVNGKAKSWAAGIMYTLGTGQLPVRQIPVSVYACR
;
A
#
# COMPACT_ATOMS: atom_id res chain seq x y z
N MET A 1 10.21 -8.69 -15.15
CA MET A 1 9.22 -8.45 -14.07
C MET A 1 9.96 -8.00 -12.83
N LYS A 2 9.59 -6.87 -12.20
CA LYS A 2 10.38 -6.26 -11.12
C LYS A 2 10.24 -7.04 -9.81
N THR A 3 11.20 -7.92 -9.55
CA THR A 3 11.39 -8.69 -8.32
C THR A 3 12.17 -7.83 -7.31
N ASN A 4 11.51 -6.87 -6.65
CA ASN A 4 12.19 -6.04 -5.65
C ASN A 4 11.58 -6.26 -4.27
N SER A 5 12.16 -7.25 -3.59
CA SER A 5 12.30 -7.44 -2.14
C SER A 5 11.28 -6.69 -1.27
N LEU A 6 10.34 -7.45 -0.69
CA LEU A 6 9.39 -7.02 0.35
C LEU A 6 10.10 -6.70 1.68
N LYS A 7 11.27 -6.06 1.64
CA LYS A 7 12.02 -5.64 2.83
C LYS A 7 11.34 -4.41 3.42
N VAL A 8 10.49 -4.66 4.41
CA VAL A 8 9.86 -3.66 5.26
C VAL A 8 10.74 -3.48 6.51
N PRO A 9 11.02 -2.23 6.95
CA PRO A 9 11.71 -2.02 8.22
C PRO A 9 10.82 -2.47 9.39
N GLU A 10 11.43 -3.05 10.42
CA GLU A 10 10.73 -3.65 11.58
C GLU A 10 9.73 -2.67 12.23
N SER A 11 10.08 -1.38 12.30
CA SER A 11 9.20 -0.32 12.82
C SER A 11 7.89 -0.14 12.03
N MET A 12 7.83 -0.60 10.78
CA MET A 12 6.67 -0.52 9.90
C MET A 12 6.03 -1.88 9.64
N GLN A 13 6.55 -2.96 10.23
CA GLN A 13 6.07 -4.32 10.00
C GLN A 13 4.62 -4.47 10.46
N ALA A 14 4.28 -3.96 11.65
CA ALA A 14 2.91 -4.00 12.18
C ALA A 14 1.91 -3.29 11.25
N VAL A 15 2.25 -2.09 10.77
CA VAL A 15 1.38 -1.31 9.87
C VAL A 15 1.27 -1.99 8.50
N TYR A 16 2.36 -2.56 8.00
CA TYR A 16 2.35 -3.36 6.78
C TYR A 16 1.43 -4.57 6.90
N ASP A 17 1.55 -5.34 7.99
CA ASP A 17 0.75 -6.53 8.23
C ASP A 17 -0.75 -6.17 8.31
N GLU A 18 -1.11 -5.08 9.00
CA GLU A 18 -2.49 -4.59 9.03
C GLU A 18 -3.03 -4.22 7.64
N ILE A 19 -2.24 -3.46 6.85
CA ILE A 19 -2.65 -3.05 5.50
C ILE A 19 -2.83 -4.28 4.60
N THR A 20 -1.90 -5.24 4.67
CA THR A 20 -1.97 -6.46 3.87
C THR A 20 -3.14 -7.34 4.29
N ALA A 21 -3.44 -7.47 5.58
CA ALA A 21 -4.59 -8.22 6.06
C ALA A 21 -5.91 -7.64 5.54
N VAL A 22 -6.08 -6.30 5.60
CA VAL A 22 -7.27 -5.62 5.07
C VAL A 22 -7.36 -5.75 3.55
N SER A 23 -6.24 -5.55 2.85
CA SER A 23 -6.20 -5.64 1.38
C SER A 23 -6.44 -7.06 0.89
N ASP A 24 -5.89 -8.07 1.56
CA ASP A 24 -6.04 -9.48 1.22
C ASP A 24 -7.48 -9.95 1.44
N ALA A 25 -8.13 -9.52 2.53
CA ALA A 25 -9.54 -9.79 2.78
C ALA A 25 -10.42 -9.19 1.67
N PHE A 26 -10.18 -7.94 1.30
CA PHE A 26 -10.90 -7.26 0.22
C PHE A 26 -10.65 -7.90 -1.14
N CYS A 27 -9.40 -8.29 -1.45
CA CYS A 27 -9.07 -8.98 -2.69
C CYS A 27 -9.74 -10.37 -2.78
N LYS A 28 -9.86 -11.10 -1.67
CA LYS A 28 -10.58 -12.38 -1.62
C LYS A 28 -12.08 -12.22 -1.85
N GLU A 29 -12.66 -11.12 -1.38
CA GLU A 29 -14.10 -10.89 -1.45
C GLU A 29 -14.55 -10.24 -2.76
N HIS A 30 -13.74 -9.34 -3.33
CA HIS A 30 -14.15 -8.47 -4.45
C HIS A 30 -13.23 -8.50 -5.68
N LEU A 31 -12.02 -9.07 -5.60
CA LEU A 31 -11.07 -9.11 -6.73
C LEU A 31 -10.43 -10.50 -6.90
N ASN A 32 -9.10 -10.55 -7.06
CA ASN A 32 -8.28 -11.71 -7.39
C ASN A 32 -6.93 -11.64 -6.65
N GLU A 33 -6.27 -12.79 -6.49
CA GLU A 33 -4.98 -12.90 -5.78
C GLU A 33 -3.84 -12.09 -6.42
N GLU A 34 -3.91 -11.82 -7.71
CA GLU A 34 -2.93 -10.97 -8.40
C GLU A 34 -2.93 -9.53 -7.84
N TYR A 35 -4.10 -9.00 -7.50
CA TYR A 35 -4.25 -7.69 -6.87
C TYR A 35 -3.71 -7.68 -5.44
N ALA A 36 -3.88 -8.77 -4.69
CA ALA A 36 -3.27 -8.92 -3.37
C ALA A 36 -1.74 -8.85 -3.45
N GLY A 37 -1.16 -9.53 -4.45
CA GLY A 37 0.28 -9.46 -4.72
C GLY A 37 0.77 -8.05 -5.07
N MET A 38 -0.02 -7.27 -5.80
CA MET A 38 0.30 -5.87 -6.13
C MET A 38 0.16 -4.94 -4.92
N ALA A 39 -0.89 -5.11 -4.11
CA ALA A 39 -1.13 -4.32 -2.91
C ALA A 39 0.02 -4.48 -1.90
N ARG A 40 0.48 -5.71 -1.67
CA ARG A 40 1.66 -6.01 -0.82
C ARG A 40 2.93 -5.32 -1.32
N LYS A 41 3.16 -5.25 -2.62
CA LYS A 41 4.32 -4.55 -3.21
C LYS A 41 4.24 -3.04 -3.01
N MET A 42 3.06 -2.45 -3.17
CA MET A 42 2.84 -1.03 -2.92
C MET A 42 3.02 -0.68 -1.44
N ALA A 43 2.44 -1.48 -0.53
CA ALA A 43 2.60 -1.31 0.91
C ALA A 43 4.08 -1.35 1.32
N ALA A 44 4.86 -2.31 0.80
CA ALA A 44 6.29 -2.39 1.07
C ALA A 44 7.08 -1.19 0.51
N THR A 45 6.67 -0.67 -0.65
CA THR A 45 7.28 0.53 -1.27
C THR A 45 7.00 1.78 -0.44
N LEU A 46 5.77 1.93 0.06
CA LEU A 46 5.38 3.05 0.93
C LEU A 46 6.09 2.98 2.28
N ALA A 47 6.23 1.79 2.85
CA ALA A 47 6.96 1.59 4.10
C ALA A 47 8.43 2.03 4.03
N ARG A 48 9.05 1.91 2.85
CA ARG A 48 10.45 2.32 2.60
C ARG A 48 10.62 3.81 2.31
N LYS A 49 9.56 4.54 1.94
CA LYS A 49 9.65 5.98 1.64
C LYS A 49 9.88 6.76 2.94
N ARG A 50 10.78 7.75 2.96
CA ARG A 50 11.07 8.57 4.16
C ARG A 50 10.72 10.04 3.92
N PRO A 51 10.01 10.72 4.86
CA PRO A 51 9.32 10.14 6.03
C PRO A 51 8.21 9.16 5.62
N SER A 52 8.00 8.10 6.40
CA SER A 52 7.06 7.04 6.03
C SER A 52 5.63 7.54 6.15
N PRO A 53 4.88 7.64 5.04
CA PRO A 53 3.53 8.18 5.07
C PRO A 53 2.56 7.22 5.77
N LEU A 54 2.94 5.95 5.95
CA LEU A 54 2.17 4.94 6.67
C LEU A 54 1.95 5.28 8.15
N VAL A 55 2.81 6.13 8.74
CA VAL A 55 2.70 6.55 10.14
C VAL A 55 1.53 7.51 10.35
N ASN A 56 1.20 8.32 9.34
CA ASN A 56 0.22 9.41 9.47
C ASN A 56 -1.20 9.01 9.05
N GLY A 57 -1.48 7.73 8.80
CA GLY A 57 -2.80 7.31 8.32
C GLY A 57 -3.22 5.94 8.84
N LYS A 58 -4.53 5.69 8.89
CA LYS A 58 -5.09 4.39 9.28
C LYS A 58 -4.80 3.33 8.20
N ALA A 59 -4.53 2.10 8.61
CA ALA A 59 -4.29 0.98 7.69
C ALA A 59 -5.41 0.81 6.65
N LYS A 60 -6.68 0.96 7.07
CA LYS A 60 -7.84 0.90 6.15
C LYS A 60 -7.85 1.99 5.07
N SER A 61 -7.44 3.22 5.41
CA SER A 61 -7.36 4.32 4.44
C SER A 61 -6.25 4.09 3.43
N TRP A 62 -5.11 3.55 3.89
CA TRP A 62 -4.01 3.15 3.01
C TRP A 62 -4.39 1.99 2.11
N ALA A 63 -5.06 0.96 2.63
CA ALA A 63 -5.57 -0.15 1.83
C ALA A 63 -6.54 0.34 0.74
N ALA A 64 -7.51 1.18 1.09
CA ALA A 64 -8.44 1.77 0.13
C ALA A 64 -7.72 2.61 -0.94
N GLY A 65 -6.75 3.44 -0.54
CA GLY A 65 -5.94 4.22 -1.48
C GLY A 65 -5.11 3.35 -2.43
N ILE A 66 -4.49 2.28 -1.91
CA ILE A 66 -3.75 1.30 -2.72
C ILE A 66 -4.69 0.64 -3.72
N MET A 67 -5.82 0.09 -3.26
CA MET A 67 -6.80 -0.57 -4.14
C MET A 67 -7.37 0.38 -5.20
N TYR A 68 -7.67 1.63 -4.81
CA TYR A 68 -8.09 2.67 -5.74
C TYR A 68 -7.02 2.90 -6.81
N THR A 69 -5.76 3.13 -6.43
CA THR A 69 -4.68 3.35 -7.41
C THR A 69 -4.43 2.14 -8.32
N LEU A 70 -4.57 0.92 -7.80
CA LEU A 70 -4.45 -0.31 -8.60
C LEU A 70 -5.61 -0.44 -9.60
N GLY A 71 -6.83 -0.09 -9.18
CA GLY A 71 -8.02 -0.12 -10.03
C GLY A 71 -8.09 1.03 -11.04
N THR A 72 -7.55 2.21 -10.72
CA THR A 72 -7.59 3.38 -11.61
C THR A 72 -6.48 3.42 -12.66
N GLY A 73 -5.58 2.44 -12.67
CA GLY A 73 -4.59 2.30 -13.74
C GLY A 73 -3.19 2.72 -13.34
N GLN A 74 -2.27 1.84 -13.70
CA GLN A 74 -0.82 1.98 -13.63
C GLN A 74 -0.36 3.29 -14.28
N LEU A 75 -0.25 4.37 -13.51
CA LEU A 75 0.48 5.58 -13.92
C LEU A 75 1.74 5.75 -13.08
N PRO A 76 2.80 6.33 -13.67
CA PRO A 76 4.16 6.30 -13.13
C PRO A 76 4.18 6.92 -11.74
N VAL A 77 4.68 6.15 -10.78
CA VAL A 77 4.88 6.43 -9.34
C VAL A 77 5.82 7.62 -9.04
N ARG A 78 5.80 8.67 -9.86
CA ARG A 78 6.70 9.82 -9.76
C ARG A 78 5.92 11.14 -9.65
N GLN A 79 4.87 11.16 -8.82
CA GLN A 79 4.37 12.33 -8.06
C GLN A 79 2.96 12.00 -7.56
N ILE A 80 2.86 11.25 -6.47
CA ILE A 80 1.71 11.43 -5.58
C ILE A 80 2.24 12.32 -4.47
N PRO A 81 1.92 13.63 -4.45
CA PRO A 81 2.17 14.44 -3.29
C PRO A 81 1.37 13.80 -2.15
N VAL A 82 2.07 13.42 -1.10
CA VAL A 82 1.49 12.90 0.15
C VAL A 82 0.47 13.88 0.76
N SER A 83 0.40 15.11 0.21
CA SER A 83 -0.57 16.16 0.49
C SER A 83 -2.04 15.78 0.21
N VAL A 84 -2.35 14.80 -0.66
CA VAL A 84 -3.77 14.46 -0.94
C VAL A 84 -4.36 13.53 0.14
N TYR A 85 -3.51 12.86 0.93
CA TYR A 85 -3.94 12.03 2.07
C TYR A 85 -3.58 12.63 3.44
N ALA A 86 -2.91 13.80 3.45
CA ALA A 86 -2.58 14.56 4.67
C ALA A 86 -3.73 15.47 5.12
N CYS A 87 -4.98 14.99 5.04
CA CYS A 87 -6.12 15.67 5.64
C CYS A 87 -6.55 14.91 6.91
N ARG A 88 -5.65 14.86 7.89
CA ARG A 88 -5.95 15.04 9.31
C ARG A 88 -4.69 15.27 10.14
#